data_AF-A0A960CPP5-F1
#
_entry.id   AF-A0A960CPP5-F1
#
_cell.length_a   1.000
_cell.length_b   1.000
_cell.length_c   1.000
_cell.angle_alpha   90.00
_cell.angle_beta   90.00
_cell.angle_gamma   90.00
#
_symmetry.space_group_name_H-M   'P 1'
#
loop_
_entity.id
_entity.type
_entity.pdbx_description
1 polymer ?
#
loop_
_entity_poly.entity_id
_entity_poly.type
_entity_poly.pdbx_seq_one_letter_code
_entity_poly.pdbx_strand_id
1 'polypeptide(L)'
;MTPDEEVQQVLDAVSQLRARHAAFTVACQGIHGDQFHPDVQARWDNEGNLRGIDIAPNALRDYTNLELEDIISDVMRRTRLDVGDKFQALFDKYLGFDSPSFDPDILGVPMAPLLRTIAGQ
;
A
#
# COMPACT_ATOMS: atom_id res chain seq x y z
N MET A 1 -24.68 29.22 -8.96
CA MET A 1 -23.60 28.95 -8.01
C MET A 1 -23.07 30.29 -7.57
N THR A 2 -23.09 30.57 -6.27
CA THR A 2 -22.48 31.78 -5.71
C THR A 2 -20.99 31.53 -5.47
N PRO A 3 -20.16 32.59 -5.39
CA PRO A 3 -18.74 32.44 -5.06
C PRO A 3 -18.50 31.68 -3.74
N ASP A 4 -19.37 31.84 -2.76
CA ASP A 4 -19.28 31.13 -1.48
C ASP A 4 -19.56 29.63 -1.64
N GLU A 5 -20.51 29.25 -2.50
CA GLU A 5 -20.80 27.86 -2.83
C GLU A 5 -19.62 27.19 -3.57
N GLU A 6 -18.94 27.92 -4.45
CA GLU A 6 -17.74 27.43 -5.14
C GLU A 6 -16.59 27.17 -4.16
N VAL A 7 -16.33 28.13 -3.26
CA VAL A 7 -15.30 27.98 -2.22
C VAL A 7 -15.62 26.79 -1.32
N GLN A 8 -16.87 26.61 -0.90
CA GLN A 8 -17.26 25.50 -0.05
C GLN A 8 -17.04 24.14 -0.74
N GLN A 9 -17.37 24.01 -2.03
CA GLN A 9 -17.11 22.78 -2.79
C GLN A 9 -15.62 22.41 -2.84
N VAL A 10 -14.75 23.41 -3.01
CA VAL A 10 -13.29 23.20 -2.98
C VAL A 10 -12.83 22.77 -1.58
N LEU A 11 -13.33 23.41 -0.53
CA LEU A 11 -12.98 23.06 0.85
C LEU A 11 -13.41 21.62 1.19
N ASP A 12 -14.61 21.22 0.77
CA ASP A 12 -15.12 19.86 0.96
C ASP A 12 -14.25 18.84 0.21
N ALA A 13 -13.88 19.13 -1.03
CA ALA A 13 -13.00 18.27 -1.84
C ALA A 13 -11.60 18.12 -1.21
N VAL A 14 -11.00 19.22 -0.73
CA VAL A 14 -9.70 19.20 -0.05
C VAL A 14 -9.78 18.41 1.26
N SER A 15 -10.85 18.61 2.03
CA SER A 15 -11.09 17.86 3.27
C SER A 15 -11.17 16.36 3.02
N GLN A 16 -11.95 15.94 2.01
CA GLN A 16 -12.07 14.53 1.65
C GLN A 16 -10.76 13.95 1.10
N LEU A 17 -9.99 14.70 0.30
CA LEU A 17 -8.70 14.23 -0.19
C LEU A 17 -7.71 13.99 0.96
N ARG A 18 -7.69 14.88 1.96
CA ARG A 18 -6.90 14.69 3.19
C ARG A 18 -7.33 13.45 3.96
N ALA A 19 -8.63 13.24 4.10
CA ALA A 19 -9.17 12.06 4.77
C ALA A 19 -8.79 10.75 4.03
N ARG A 20 -8.84 10.74 2.70
CA ARG A 20 -8.38 9.59 1.88
C ARG A 20 -6.89 9.35 2.02
N HIS A 21 -6.08 10.40 1.97
CA HIS A 21 -4.65 10.27 2.18
C HIS A 21 -4.32 9.71 3.57
N ALA A 22 -5.01 10.17 4.62
CA ALA A 22 -4.85 9.63 5.97
C ALA A 22 -5.24 8.13 6.04
N ALA A 23 -6.38 7.76 5.44
CA ALA A 23 -6.83 6.38 5.41
C ALA A 23 -5.87 5.47 4.60
N PHE A 24 -5.34 5.97 3.48
CA PHE A 24 -4.29 5.32 2.71
C PHE A 24 -3.03 5.09 3.54
N THR A 25 -2.52 6.11 4.24
CA THR A 25 -1.34 5.97 5.11
C THR A 25 -1.54 4.89 6.17
N VAL A 26 -2.72 4.84 6.81
CA VAL A 26 -3.05 3.80 7.79
C VAL A 26 -3.12 2.42 7.14
N ALA A 27 -3.73 2.31 5.97
CA ALA A 27 -3.78 1.04 5.24
C ALA A 27 -2.38 0.53 4.86
N CYS A 28 -1.48 1.42 4.44
CA CYS A 28 -0.10 1.09 4.11
C CYS A 28 0.71 0.59 5.31
N GLN A 29 0.39 1.03 6.53
CA GLN A 29 1.02 0.50 7.75
C GLN A 29 0.66 -0.97 8.00
N GLY A 30 -0.45 -1.44 7.43
CA GLY A 30 -0.89 -2.84 7.51
C GLY A 30 -0.30 -3.76 6.44
N ILE A 31 0.51 -3.25 5.50
CA ILE A 31 1.11 -4.09 4.46
C ILE A 31 2.13 -5.03 5.10
N HIS A 32 1.91 -6.33 4.87
CA HIS A 32 2.87 -7.37 5.20
C HIS A 32 3.16 -8.17 3.93
N GLY A 33 4.44 -8.45 3.72
CA GLY A 33 4.87 -9.30 2.63
C GLY A 33 4.45 -10.75 2.86
N ASP A 34 4.15 -11.46 1.78
CA ASP A 34 3.84 -12.89 1.85
C ASP A 34 5.07 -13.69 2.27
N GLN A 35 4.79 -14.84 2.89
CA GLN A 35 5.84 -15.79 3.24
C GLN A 35 6.19 -16.64 2.01
N PHE A 36 7.38 -16.42 1.46
CA PHE A 36 7.86 -17.14 0.27
C PHE A 36 8.73 -18.36 0.57
N HIS A 37 9.21 -18.48 1.81
CA HIS A 37 9.96 -19.64 2.29
C HIS A 37 9.57 -19.93 3.77
N PRO A 38 9.41 -21.19 4.17
CA PRO A 38 9.03 -21.54 5.54
C PRO A 38 10.08 -21.09 6.58
N ASP A 39 11.36 -21.17 6.22
CA ASP A 39 12.47 -20.91 7.14
C ASP A 39 13.10 -19.52 7.02
N VAL A 40 12.70 -18.71 6.03
CA VAL A 40 13.29 -17.39 5.80
C VAL A 40 12.19 -16.38 5.52
N GLN A 41 12.17 -15.30 6.29
CA GLN A 41 11.21 -14.20 6.13
C GLN A 41 11.94 -12.86 6.05
N ALA A 42 11.61 -12.07 5.03
CA ALA A 42 12.05 -10.68 4.95
C ALA A 42 10.91 -9.75 5.42
N ARG A 43 11.25 -8.74 6.22
CA ARG A 43 10.31 -7.69 6.62
C ARG A 43 10.73 -6.37 6.00
N TRP A 44 9.79 -5.71 5.33
CA TRP A 44 9.96 -4.40 4.73
C TRP A 44 9.03 -3.41 5.42
N ASP A 45 9.40 -2.14 5.47
CA ASP A 45 8.45 -1.09 5.83
C ASP A 45 7.72 -0.53 4.61
N ASN A 46 6.76 0.34 4.89
CA ASN A 46 5.95 1.05 3.91
C ASN A 46 6.73 2.08 3.07
N GLU A 47 7.99 2.35 3.39
CA GLU A 47 8.91 3.18 2.59
C GLU A 47 9.77 2.32 1.65
N GLY A 48 9.58 1.00 1.66
CA GLY A 48 10.35 0.07 0.84
C GLY A 48 11.76 -0.21 1.38
N ASN A 49 12.01 0.07 2.66
CA ASN A 49 13.26 -0.26 3.33
C ASN A 49 13.19 -1.63 4.00
N LEU A 50 14.28 -2.39 3.91
CA LEU A 50 14.41 -3.66 4.62
C LEU A 50 14.55 -3.39 6.13
N ARG A 51 13.61 -3.92 6.92
CA ARG A 51 13.62 -3.82 8.39
C ARG A 51 14.36 -4.97 9.05
N GLY A 52 14.37 -6.13 8.42
CA GLY A 52 15.13 -7.28 8.91
C GLY A 52 14.83 -8.54 8.13
N ILE A 53 15.64 -9.56 8.41
CA ILE A 53 15.52 -10.90 7.87
C ILE A 53 15.50 -11.85 9.06
N ASP A 54 14.46 -12.66 9.16
CA ASP A 54 14.38 -13.74 10.15
C ASP A 54 14.72 -15.05 9.45
N ILE A 55 15.61 -15.81 10.06
CA ILE A 55 16.06 -17.11 9.58
C ILE A 55 15.80 -18.11 10.70
N ALA A 56 15.07 -19.18 10.39
CA ALA A 56 14.79 -20.23 11.36
C ALA A 56 16.10 -20.89 11.81
N PRO A 57 16.27 -21.22 13.11
CA PRO A 57 17.55 -21.73 13.62
C PRO A 57 18.02 -23.03 12.95
N ASN A 58 17.08 -23.88 12.51
CA ASN A 58 17.36 -25.12 11.80
C ASN A 58 17.87 -24.87 10.37
N ALA A 59 17.53 -23.74 9.74
CA ALA A 59 18.00 -23.41 8.39
C ALA A 59 19.53 -23.40 8.27
N LEU A 60 20.24 -22.97 9.33
CA LEU A 60 21.70 -22.97 9.38
C LEU A 60 22.32 -24.39 9.40
N ARG A 61 21.50 -25.41 9.64
CA ARG A 61 21.89 -26.83 9.64
C ARG A 61 21.35 -27.57 8.42
N ASP A 62 20.14 -27.22 8.02
CA ASP A 62 19.37 -27.93 6.98
C ASP A 62 19.80 -27.50 5.57
N TYR A 63 20.39 -26.31 5.42
CA TYR A 63 20.90 -25.79 4.16
C TYR A 63 22.42 -25.55 4.23
N THR A 64 23.09 -25.71 3.09
CA THR A 64 24.45 -25.21 2.91
C THR A 64 24.46 -23.67 2.85
N ASN A 65 25.64 -23.06 3.04
CA ASN A 65 25.77 -21.60 2.96
C ASN A 65 25.31 -21.03 1.60
N LEU A 66 25.61 -21.73 0.50
CA LEU A 66 25.21 -21.30 -0.84
C LEU A 66 23.69 -21.41 -1.05
N GLU A 67 23.10 -22.53 -0.64
CA GLU A 67 21.64 -22.71 -0.70
C GLU A 67 20.91 -21.66 0.14
N LEU A 68 21.42 -21.36 1.33
CA LEU A 68 20.83 -20.34 2.19
C LEU A 68 20.97 -18.93 1.61
N GLU A 69 22.09 -18.61 0.97
CA GLU A 69 22.27 -17.34 0.25
C GLU A 69 21.29 -17.18 -0.91
N ASP A 70 21.07 -18.25 -1.69
CA ASP A 70 20.08 -18.27 -2.78
C ASP A 70 18.66 -18.08 -2.25
N ILE A 71 18.29 -18.78 -1.15
CA ILE A 71 16.98 -18.65 -0.51
C ILE A 71 16.76 -17.22 -0.01
N ILE A 72 17.73 -16.67 0.72
CA ILE A 72 17.63 -15.30 1.25
C ILE A 72 17.46 -14.29 0.10
N SER A 73 18.23 -14.46 -0.97
CA SER A 73 18.15 -13.60 -2.15
C SER A 73 16.79 -13.67 -2.84
N ASP A 74 16.24 -14.88 -3.02
CA ASP A 74 14.91 -15.05 -3.61
C ASP A 74 13.80 -14.46 -2.74
N VAL A 75 13.84 -14.73 -1.43
CA VAL A 75 12.87 -14.19 -0.46
C VAL A 75 12.91 -12.67 -0.47
N MET A 76 14.09 -12.04 -0.35
CA MET A 76 14.19 -10.58 -0.37
C MET A 76 13.61 -9.97 -1.65
N ARG A 77 13.94 -10.55 -2.80
CA ARG A 77 13.46 -10.07 -4.10
C ARG A 77 11.94 -10.18 -4.21
N ARG A 78 11.38 -11.34 -3.87
CA ARG A 78 9.94 -11.61 -3.98
C ARG A 78 9.14 -10.80 -2.99
N THR A 79 9.59 -10.70 -1.75
CA THR A 79 8.92 -9.86 -0.74
C THR A 79 8.93 -8.39 -1.12
N ARG A 80 10.02 -7.88 -1.70
CA ARG A 80 10.06 -6.48 -2.18
C ARG A 80 9.02 -6.22 -3.28
N LEU A 81 8.90 -7.14 -4.25
CA LEU A 81 7.92 -7.04 -5.33
C LEU A 81 6.49 -7.10 -4.79
N ASP A 82 6.19 -8.09 -3.94
CA ASP A 82 4.88 -8.26 -3.34
C ASP A 82 4.43 -7.06 -2.49
N VAL A 83 5.32 -6.50 -1.67
CA VAL A 83 5.04 -5.28 -0.90
C VAL A 83 4.77 -4.09 -1.84
N GLY A 84 5.54 -3.97 -2.92
CA GLY A 84 5.33 -2.93 -3.93
C GLY A 84 3.97 -3.05 -4.62
N ASP A 85 3.58 -4.26 -5.03
CA ASP A 85 2.30 -4.54 -5.67
C ASP A 85 1.13 -4.24 -4.72
N LYS A 86 1.25 -4.63 -3.44
CA LYS A 86 0.25 -4.32 -2.39
C LYS A 86 0.14 -2.81 -2.14
N PHE A 87 1.26 -2.09 -2.11
CA PHE A 87 1.26 -0.63 -1.97
C PHE A 87 0.55 0.04 -3.15
N GLN A 88 0.89 -0.37 -4.38
CA GLN A 88 0.25 0.18 -5.58
C GLN A 88 -1.26 -0.11 -5.59
N ALA A 89 -1.67 -1.32 -5.21
CA ALA A 89 -3.09 -1.67 -5.11
C ALA A 89 -3.84 -0.78 -4.10
N LEU A 90 -3.22 -0.45 -2.96
CA LEU A 90 -3.79 0.52 -2.00
C LEU A 90 -3.81 1.93 -2.57
N PHE A 91 -2.77 2.35 -3.28
CA PHE A 91 -2.72 3.68 -3.91
C PHE A 91 -3.88 3.83 -4.90
N ASP A 92 -4.04 2.87 -5.80
CA ASP A 92 -5.11 2.82 -6.79
C ASP A 92 -6.48 2.89 -6.13
N LYS A 93 -6.68 2.09 -5.07
CA LYS A 93 -7.95 2.02 -4.34
C LYS A 93 -8.34 3.33 -3.65
N TYR A 94 -7.39 4.01 -3.01
CA TYR A 94 -7.67 5.19 -2.18
C TYR A 94 -7.50 6.52 -2.91
N LEU A 95 -6.56 6.61 -3.85
CA LEU A 95 -6.08 7.88 -4.42
C LEU A 95 -6.01 7.89 -5.96
N GLY A 96 -6.03 6.73 -6.63
CA GLY A 96 -5.98 6.66 -8.09
C GLY A 96 -7.33 6.95 -8.73
N PHE A 97 -7.74 8.21 -8.82
CA PHE A 97 -9.07 8.60 -9.36
C PHE A 97 -9.38 8.10 -10.78
N ASP A 98 -8.34 7.80 -11.57
CA ASP A 98 -8.40 7.24 -12.91
C ASP A 98 -8.27 5.71 -12.94
N SER A 99 -7.98 5.08 -11.79
CA SER A 99 -7.83 3.63 -11.67
C SER A 99 -9.19 2.93 -11.64
N PRO A 100 -9.37 1.81 -12.36
CA PRO A 100 -10.56 0.96 -12.24
C PRO A 100 -10.78 0.41 -10.82
N SER A 101 -9.73 0.33 -10.01
CA SER A 101 -9.79 -0.18 -8.63
C SER A 101 -10.16 0.89 -7.61
N PHE A 102 -10.30 2.14 -8.05
CA PHE A 102 -10.65 3.27 -7.21
C PHE A 102 -12.00 3.07 -6.52
N ASP A 103 -12.01 3.23 -5.21
CA ASP A 103 -13.19 3.05 -4.38
C ASP A 103 -13.73 4.43 -3.96
N PRO A 104 -14.81 4.94 -4.60
CA PRO A 104 -15.36 6.25 -4.27
C PRO A 104 -15.93 6.31 -2.85
N ASP A 105 -16.36 5.16 -2.31
CA ASP A 105 -17.05 5.03 -1.03
C ASP A 105 -16.13 4.57 0.10
N ILE A 106 -14.81 4.52 -0.14
CA ILE A 106 -13.80 4.01 0.81
C ILE A 106 -13.82 4.68 2.19
N LEU A 107 -14.28 5.93 2.25
CA LEU A 107 -14.40 6.70 3.49
C LEU A 107 -15.73 6.49 4.23
N GLY A 108 -16.67 5.71 3.66
CA GLY A 108 -18.01 5.52 4.20
C GLY A 108 -18.89 6.79 4.15
N VAL A 109 -18.46 7.82 3.41
CA VAL A 109 -19.21 9.06 3.20
C VAL A 109 -19.29 9.36 1.70
N PRO A 110 -20.38 10.00 1.21
CA PRO A 110 -20.51 10.33 -0.19
C PRO A 110 -19.36 11.22 -0.67
N MET A 111 -18.80 10.85 -1.82
CA MET A 111 -17.74 11.61 -2.47
C MET A 111 -18.18 13.03 -2.83
N ALA A 112 -17.33 14.02 -2.57
CA ALA A 112 -17.58 15.43 -2.86
C ALA A 112 -17.83 15.63 -4.37
N PRO A 113 -18.76 16.52 -4.78
CA PRO A 113 -19.12 16.71 -6.18
C PRO A 113 -17.92 17.01 -7.09
N LEU A 114 -17.03 17.90 -6.64
CA LEU A 114 -15.82 18.26 -7.40
C LEU A 114 -14.89 17.06 -7.62
N LEU A 115 -14.76 16.19 -6.61
CA LEU A 115 -13.94 14.99 -6.74
C LEU A 115 -14.56 13.98 -7.71
N ARG A 116 -15.90 13.84 -7.74
CA ARG A 116 -16.58 12.96 -8.71
C ARG A 116 -16.30 13.39 -10.15
N THR A 117 -16.38 14.69 -10.41
CA THR A 117 -16.02 15.27 -11.70
C THR A 117 -14.58 14.92 -12.10
N ILE A 118 -13.64 15.00 -11.16
CA ILE A 118 -12.22 14.63 -11.39
C ILE A 118 -12.08 13.12 -11.66
N ALA A 119 -12.87 12.29 -10.97
CA ALA A 119 -12.90 10.83 -11.15
C ALA A 119 -13.62 10.38 -12.44
N GLY A 120 -14.26 11.30 -13.17
CA GLY A 120 -15.09 10.95 -14.32
C GLY A 120 -16.39 10.21 -13.96
N GLN A 121 -16.93 10.43 -12.76
CA GLN A 121 -18.15 9.82 -12.22
C GLN A 121 -19.34 10.79 -12.17
#